data_AF-A0A505DBZ4-F1
#
_entry.id   AF-A0A505DBZ4-F1
#
_cell.length_a   1.000
_cell.length_b   1.000
_cell.length_c   1.000
_cell.angle_alpha   90.00
_cell.angle_beta   90.00
_cell.angle_gamma   90.00
#
_symmetry.space_group_name_H-M   'P 1'
#
loop_
_entity.id
_entity.type
_entity.pdbx_description
1 polymer ?
#
loop_
_entity_poly.entity_id
_entity_poly.type
_entity_poly.pdbx_seq_one_letter_code
_entity_poly.pdbx_strand_id
1 'polypeptide(L)'
;MQHQNLPDEERIRWGALAVEAARRKHSEGGVSRGDSVAEEVLSRSYLIKTFGAGGNGSVRDPAEALSCAIGMMGKSREDISRAADDWRRLSAEEIRSLRQAKNILTPLRAILDHLEDGSARRDLHAWLDLIPKLP
;
A
#
# COMPACT_ATOMS: atom_id res chain seq x y z
N MET A 1 1.31 -18.07 -1.25
CA MET A 1 0.05 -17.54 -0.67
C MET A 1 -1.19 -17.69 -1.57
N GLN A 2 -1.07 -17.74 -2.91
CA GLN A 2 -2.22 -17.82 -3.83
C GLN A 2 -2.66 -19.25 -4.19
N HIS A 3 -1.89 -20.28 -3.82
CA HIS A 3 -2.28 -21.68 -4.01
C HIS A 3 -3.49 -22.01 -3.11
N GLN A 4 -4.65 -22.18 -3.74
CA GLN A 4 -5.93 -22.40 -3.04
C GLN A 4 -6.02 -23.75 -2.33
N ASN A 5 -5.11 -24.68 -2.64
CA ASN A 5 -5.09 -26.03 -2.05
C ASN A 5 -4.34 -26.10 -0.71
N LEU A 6 -3.70 -25.00 -0.28
CA LEU A 6 -3.00 -24.96 1.01
C LEU A 6 -3.96 -24.46 2.10
N PRO A 7 -3.82 -24.94 3.35
CA PRO A 7 -4.53 -24.37 4.50
C PRO A 7 -4.28 -22.87 4.64
N ASP A 8 -5.26 -22.12 5.13
CA ASP A 8 -5.17 -20.66 5.29
C ASP A 8 -3.98 -20.24 6.14
N GLU A 9 -3.68 -20.98 7.21
CA GLU A 9 -2.52 -20.72 8.07
C GLU A 9 -1.19 -20.78 7.30
N GLU A 10 -1.02 -21.75 6.40
CA GLU A 10 0.17 -21.85 5.56
C GLU A 10 0.24 -20.71 4.54
N ARG A 11 -0.90 -20.35 3.94
CA ARG A 11 -0.99 -19.23 2.99
C ARG A 11 -0.66 -17.90 3.67
N ILE A 12 -1.10 -17.71 4.91
CA ILE A 12 -0.78 -16.56 5.75
C ILE A 12 0.72 -16.55 6.07
N ARG A 13 1.33 -17.67 6.46
CA ARG A 13 2.78 -17.77 6.70
C ARG A 13 3.60 -17.39 5.47
N TRP A 14 3.23 -17.89 4.29
CA TRP A 14 3.86 -17.49 3.04
C TRP A 14 3.68 -15.99 2.72
N GLY A 15 2.51 -15.42 3.04
CA GLY A 15 2.29 -13.99 2.88
C GLY A 15 3.11 -13.14 3.85
N ALA A 16 3.27 -13.59 5.10
CA ALA A 16 4.15 -12.95 6.07
C ALA A 16 5.60 -12.93 5.57
N LEU A 17 6.07 -14.06 5.01
CA LEU A 17 7.39 -14.13 4.39
C LEU A 17 7.53 -13.17 3.20
N ALA A 18 6.49 -13.04 2.36
CA ALA A 18 6.49 -12.09 1.24
C ALA A 18 6.59 -10.63 1.71
N VAL A 19 5.89 -10.27 2.78
CA VAL A 19 6.00 -8.95 3.42
C VAL A 19 7.42 -8.69 3.92
N GLU A 20 8.01 -9.66 4.62
CA GLU A 20 9.40 -9.54 5.10
C GLU A 20 10.43 -9.48 3.97
N ALA A 21 10.22 -10.24 2.89
CA ALA A 21 11.07 -10.17 1.71
C ALA A 21 10.99 -8.78 1.05
N ALA A 22 9.79 -8.22 0.90
CA ALA A 22 9.59 -6.88 0.36
C ALA A 22 10.32 -5.81 1.19
N ARG A 23 10.28 -5.91 2.53
CA ARG A 23 10.99 -5.00 3.45
C ARG A 23 12.51 -5.02 3.24
N ARG A 24 13.09 -6.21 3.07
CA ARG A 24 14.54 -6.39 2.93
C ARG A 24 15.09 -6.04 1.55
N LYS A 25 14.24 -6.12 0.52
CA LYS A 25 14.61 -5.91 -0.90
C LYS A 25 15.32 -4.57 -1.16
N HIS A 26 14.91 -3.51 -0.44
CA HIS A 26 15.56 -2.20 -0.53
C HIS A 26 16.98 -2.21 0.07
N SER A 27 17.17 -2.89 1.20
CA SER A 27 18.43 -2.92 1.94
C SER A 27 19.59 -3.54 1.16
N GLU A 28 19.27 -4.41 0.20
CA GLU A 28 20.24 -5.14 -0.62
C GLU A 28 20.55 -4.42 -1.96
N GLY A 29 20.00 -3.22 -2.18
CA GLY A 29 20.32 -2.37 -3.34
C GLY A 29 19.72 -2.81 -4.68
N GLY A 30 18.86 -3.84 -4.68
CA GLY A 30 18.28 -4.41 -5.90
C GLY A 30 17.04 -3.68 -6.46
N VAL A 31 16.32 -2.91 -5.63
CA VAL A 31 15.03 -2.29 -5.99
C VAL A 31 14.84 -0.94 -5.30
N SER A 32 14.10 -0.03 -5.95
CA SER A 32 13.77 1.27 -5.35
C SER A 32 12.95 1.12 -4.06
N ARG A 33 13.09 2.07 -3.13
CA ARG A 33 12.34 2.05 -1.86
C ARG A 33 10.83 1.98 -2.08
N GLY A 34 10.31 2.76 -3.03
CA GLY A 34 8.88 2.81 -3.26
C GLY A 34 8.32 1.57 -3.96
N ASP A 35 9.11 0.88 -4.79
CA ASP A 35 8.67 -0.41 -5.35
C ASP A 35 8.64 -1.49 -4.28
N SER A 36 9.62 -1.48 -3.36
CA SER A 36 9.63 -2.38 -2.19
C SER A 36 8.41 -2.15 -1.29
N VAL A 37 8.05 -0.89 -1.02
CA VAL A 37 6.84 -0.55 -0.25
C VAL A 37 5.56 -0.91 -1.01
N ALA A 38 5.51 -0.72 -2.32
CA ALA A 38 4.36 -1.12 -3.13
C ALA A 38 4.12 -2.63 -3.05
N GLU A 39 5.18 -3.44 -3.08
CA GLU A 39 5.11 -4.89 -2.90
C GLU A 39 4.65 -5.28 -1.48
N GLU A 40 5.15 -4.61 -0.44
CA GLU A 40 4.69 -4.81 0.95
C GLU A 40 3.19 -4.49 1.07
N VAL A 41 2.77 -3.31 0.66
CA VAL A 41 1.38 -2.84 0.74
C VAL A 41 0.44 -3.74 -0.04
N LEU A 42 0.83 -4.17 -1.25
CA LEU A 42 0.08 -5.13 -2.04
C LEU A 42 -0.10 -6.46 -1.29
N SER A 43 0.97 -7.00 -0.72
CA SER A 43 0.95 -8.27 0.00
C SER A 43 0.07 -8.21 1.24
N ARG A 44 0.18 -7.14 2.04
CA ARG A 44 -0.66 -6.91 3.23
C ARG A 44 -2.13 -6.75 2.86
N SER A 45 -2.42 -5.93 1.84
CA SER A 45 -3.79 -5.70 1.37
C SER A 45 -4.43 -6.99 0.84
N TYR A 46 -3.66 -7.82 0.13
CA TYR A 46 -4.13 -9.14 -0.31
C TYR A 46 -4.46 -10.06 0.88
N LEU A 47 -3.59 -10.11 1.90
CA LEU A 47 -3.82 -10.95 3.07
C LEU A 47 -5.04 -10.50 3.87
N ILE A 48 -5.22 -9.19 4.05
CA ILE A 48 -6.38 -8.62 4.74
C ILE A 48 -7.67 -8.92 3.97
N LYS A 49 -7.66 -8.68 2.65
CA LYS A 49 -8.82 -8.97 1.79
C LYS A 49 -9.23 -10.44 1.83
N THR A 50 -8.25 -11.35 1.88
CA THR A 50 -8.49 -12.79 1.71
C THR A 50 -8.80 -13.48 3.03
N PHE A 51 -8.15 -13.09 4.12
CA PHE A 51 -8.19 -13.78 5.41
C PHE A 51 -8.72 -12.91 6.55
N GLY A 52 -9.18 -11.70 6.23
CA GLY A 52 -9.62 -10.70 7.21
C GLY A 52 -8.45 -10.00 7.92
N ALA A 53 -8.81 -8.96 8.67
CA ALA A 53 -7.87 -8.23 9.53
C ALA A 53 -7.29 -9.14 10.63
N GLY A 54 -6.01 -8.94 10.93
CA GLY A 54 -5.36 -9.47 12.12
C GLY A 54 -5.30 -8.41 13.22
N GLY A 55 -4.90 -8.82 14.43
CA GLY A 55 -4.67 -7.90 15.53
C GLY A 55 -3.44 -7.00 15.32
N ASN A 56 -3.28 -6.05 16.24
CA ASN A 56 -2.22 -5.04 16.20
C ASN A 56 -0.82 -5.65 15.99
N GLY A 57 -0.04 -5.05 15.09
CA GLY A 57 1.32 -5.47 14.77
C GLY A 57 1.43 -6.74 13.92
N SER A 58 0.32 -7.39 13.58
CA SER A 58 0.34 -8.50 12.63
C SER A 58 0.56 -8.01 11.19
N VAL A 59 1.01 -8.90 10.29
CA VAL A 59 1.10 -8.58 8.84
C VAL A 59 -0.27 -8.29 8.20
N ARG A 60 -1.37 -8.62 8.91
CA ARG A 60 -2.75 -8.34 8.53
C ARG A 60 -3.36 -7.18 9.31
N ASP A 61 -2.56 -6.39 10.01
CA ASP A 61 -3.00 -5.15 10.66
C ASP A 61 -3.27 -4.08 9.58
N PRO A 62 -4.51 -3.58 9.42
CA PRO A 62 -4.86 -2.55 8.45
C PRO A 62 -4.24 -1.17 8.75
N ALA A 63 -4.08 -0.81 10.03
CA ALA A 63 -3.50 0.49 10.41
C ALA A 63 -2.02 0.55 10.06
N GLU A 64 -1.29 -0.55 10.29
CA GLU A 64 0.11 -0.69 9.88
C GLU A 64 0.28 -0.67 8.35
N ALA A 65 -0.64 -1.28 7.58
CA ALA A 65 -0.62 -1.21 6.12
C ALA A 65 -0.82 0.23 5.62
N LEU A 66 -1.73 0.98 6.23
CA LEU A 66 -1.96 2.40 5.94
C LEU A 66 -0.74 3.26 6.30
N SER A 67 -0.18 3.06 7.50
CA SER A 67 1.01 3.78 7.99
C SER A 67 2.22 3.56 7.07
N CYS A 68 2.47 2.31 6.66
CA CYS A 68 3.51 1.95 5.70
C CYS A 68 3.36 2.71 4.38
N ALA A 69 2.15 2.73 3.82
CA ALA A 69 1.86 3.43 2.57
C ALA A 69 2.08 4.94 2.67
N ILE A 70 1.54 5.58 3.72
CA ILE A 70 1.65 7.04 3.92
C ILE A 70 3.11 7.44 4.17
N GLY A 71 3.83 6.68 4.99
CA GLY A 71 5.24 6.95 5.31
C GLY A 71 6.17 6.91 4.09
N MET A 72 5.80 6.17 3.04
CA MET A 72 6.58 6.14 1.80
C MET A 72 6.32 7.34 0.89
N MET A 73 5.09 7.86 0.85
CA MET A 73 4.74 8.95 -0.08
C MET A 73 5.56 10.22 0.21
N GLY A 74 5.98 10.44 1.46
CA GLY A 74 6.90 11.52 1.86
C GLY A 74 6.41 12.95 1.54
N LYS A 75 5.20 13.07 1.00
CA LYS A 75 4.51 14.29 0.58
C LYS A 75 3.13 14.32 1.20
N SER A 76 2.63 15.52 1.45
CA SER A 76 1.25 15.69 1.89
C SER A 76 0.27 15.25 0.79
N ARG A 77 -0.95 14.91 1.21
CA ARG A 77 -2.06 14.60 0.29
C ARG A 77 -2.35 15.79 -0.62
N GLU A 78 -2.26 17.00 -0.09
CA GLU A 78 -2.46 18.26 -0.79
C GLU A 78 -1.43 18.46 -1.90
N ASP A 79 -0.15 18.16 -1.64
CA ASP A 79 0.90 18.28 -2.65
C ASP A 79 0.75 17.26 -3.77
N ILE A 80 0.39 16.02 -3.44
CA ILE A 80 0.10 14.99 -4.43
C ILE A 80 -1.13 15.38 -5.26
N SER A 81 -2.19 15.91 -4.63
CA SER A 81 -3.38 16.38 -5.35
C SER A 81 -3.04 17.50 -6.32
N ARG A 82 -2.28 18.51 -5.88
CA ARG A 82 -1.90 19.64 -6.72
C ARG A 82 -1.06 19.21 -7.92
N ALA A 83 -0.12 18.29 -7.71
CA ALA A 83 0.68 17.71 -8.80
C ALA A 83 -0.19 16.87 -9.76
N ALA A 84 -1.20 16.16 -9.24
CA ALA A 84 -2.09 15.34 -10.05
C ALA A 84 -2.99 16.16 -10.98
N ASP A 85 -3.39 17.38 -10.58
CA ASP A 85 -4.31 18.22 -11.38
C ASP A 85 -3.73 18.61 -12.75
N ASP A 86 -2.40 18.74 -12.89
CA ASP A 86 -1.72 19.08 -14.15
C ASP A 86 -0.53 18.18 -14.46
N TRP A 87 -0.66 16.87 -14.16
CA TRP A 87 0.45 15.93 -14.25
C TRP A 87 1.10 15.86 -15.64
N ARG A 88 0.35 16.20 -16.71
CA ARG A 88 0.83 16.16 -18.10
C ARG A 88 1.94 17.18 -18.39
N ARG A 89 2.04 18.23 -17.57
CA ARG A 89 3.09 19.26 -17.69
C ARG A 89 4.31 18.98 -16.81
N LEU A 90 4.23 17.95 -15.96
CA LEU A 90 5.33 17.59 -15.07
C LEU A 90 6.44 16.86 -15.82
N SER A 91 7.62 16.83 -15.21
CA SER A 91 8.73 16.01 -15.69
C SER A 91 8.39 14.52 -15.63
N ALA A 92 9.12 13.72 -16.42
CA ALA A 92 8.95 12.26 -16.40
C ALA A 92 9.21 11.64 -15.01
N GLU A 93 10.09 12.24 -14.21
CA GLU A 93 10.39 11.79 -12.84
C GLU A 93 9.23 12.04 -11.88
N GLU A 94 8.59 13.20 -11.98
CA GLU A 94 7.42 13.54 -11.19
C GLU A 94 6.21 12.68 -11.58
N ILE A 95 5.99 12.43 -12.87
CA ILE A 95 4.95 11.51 -13.35
C ILE A 95 5.20 10.10 -12.78
N ARG A 96 6.45 9.64 -12.77
CA ARG A 96 6.80 8.34 -12.17
C ARG A 96 6.49 8.31 -10.67
N SER A 97 6.80 9.38 -9.94
CA SER A 97 6.46 9.51 -8.53
C SER A 97 4.94 9.44 -8.29
N LEU A 98 4.14 10.09 -9.14
CA LEU A 98 2.67 10.02 -9.04
C LEU A 98 2.12 8.62 -9.36
N ARG A 99 2.69 7.93 -10.36
CA ARG A 99 2.34 6.53 -10.64
C ARG A 99 2.70 5.60 -9.49
N GLN A 100 3.83 5.83 -8.85
CA GLN A 100 4.23 5.06 -7.67
C GLN A 100 3.25 5.27 -6.51
N ALA A 101 2.83 6.52 -6.25
CA ALA A 101 1.78 6.79 -5.28
C ALA A 101 0.48 6.05 -5.62
N LYS A 102 0.05 6.06 -6.89
CA LYS A 102 -1.15 5.32 -7.33
C LYS A 102 -1.02 3.81 -7.10
N ASN A 103 0.14 3.23 -7.40
CA ASN A 103 0.42 1.81 -7.21
C ASN A 103 0.37 1.42 -5.73
N ILE A 104 0.84 2.29 -4.83
CA ILE A 104 0.77 2.10 -3.38
C ILE A 104 -0.67 2.24 -2.87
N LEU A 105 -1.41 3.24 -3.34
CA LEU A 105 -2.77 3.53 -2.85
C LEU A 105 -3.82 2.53 -3.33
N THR A 106 -3.68 2.00 -4.55
CA THR A 106 -4.71 1.16 -5.18
C THR A 106 -5.04 -0.12 -4.37
N PRO A 107 -4.05 -0.89 -3.86
CA PRO A 107 -4.31 -2.06 -3.03
C PRO A 107 -5.06 -1.74 -1.73
N LEU A 108 -4.87 -0.54 -1.16
CA LEU A 108 -5.48 -0.15 0.11
C LEU A 108 -7.01 -0.02 0.04
N ARG A 109 -7.61 0.04 -1.17
CA ARG A 109 -9.08 -0.06 -1.33
C ARG A 109 -9.63 -1.30 -0.61
N ALA A 110 -8.87 -2.39 -0.63
CA ALA A 110 -9.29 -3.64 -0.03
C ALA A 110 -9.26 -3.66 1.50
N ILE A 111 -8.64 -2.67 2.15
CA ILE A 111 -8.53 -2.61 3.61
C ILE A 111 -9.47 -1.56 4.23
N LEU A 112 -10.17 -0.76 3.42
CA LEU A 112 -11.02 0.36 3.90
C LEU A 112 -12.10 -0.12 4.87
N ASP A 113 -12.74 -1.26 4.57
CA ASP A 113 -13.81 -1.83 5.39
C ASP A 113 -13.30 -2.60 6.61
N HIS A 114 -11.98 -2.71 6.76
CA HIS A 114 -11.31 -3.35 7.90
C HIS A 114 -10.74 -2.35 8.90
N LEU A 115 -10.81 -1.05 8.60
CA LEU A 115 -10.46 0.00 9.54
C LEU A 115 -11.65 0.34 10.44
N GLU A 116 -11.38 0.59 11.72
CA GLU A 116 -12.36 1.14 12.64
C GLU A 116 -12.83 2.52 12.18
N ASP A 117 -14.07 2.87 12.51
CA ASP A 117 -14.61 4.19 12.23
C ASP A 117 -13.82 5.26 13.01
N GLY A 118 -13.13 6.13 12.28
CA GLY A 118 -12.17 7.04 12.91
C GLY A 118 -11.38 7.87 11.91
N SER A 119 -10.32 8.52 12.40
CA SER A 119 -9.41 9.31 11.57
C SER A 119 -8.76 8.47 10.48
N ALA A 120 -8.21 7.29 10.82
CA ALA A 120 -7.54 6.42 9.86
C ALA A 120 -8.43 6.03 8.66
N ARG A 121 -9.70 5.69 8.90
CA ARG A 121 -10.66 5.37 7.83
C ARG A 121 -10.96 6.59 6.95
N ARG A 122 -11.16 7.77 7.56
CA ARG A 122 -11.38 9.03 6.82
C ARG A 122 -10.16 9.44 6.01
N ASP A 123 -8.97 9.31 6.59
CA ASP A 123 -7.70 9.63 5.94
C ASP A 123 -7.48 8.72 4.73
N LEU A 124 -7.68 7.40 4.89
CA LEU A 124 -7.61 6.46 3.78
C LEU A 124 -8.63 6.82 2.68
N HIS A 125 -9.88 7.12 3.04
CA HIS A 125 -10.89 7.55 2.07
C HIS A 125 -10.41 8.76 1.24
N ALA A 126 -9.90 9.80 1.91
CA ALA A 126 -9.41 11.00 1.24
C ALA A 126 -8.21 10.72 0.32
N TRP A 127 -7.35 9.77 0.66
CA TRP A 127 -6.27 9.30 -0.21
C TRP A 127 -6.81 8.52 -1.42
N LEU A 128 -7.79 7.63 -1.22
CA LEU A 128 -8.38 6.82 -2.29
C LEU A 128 -9.12 7.68 -3.34
N ASP A 129 -9.68 8.81 -2.92
CA ASP A 129 -10.34 9.79 -3.80
C ASP A 129 -9.36 10.46 -4.79
N LEU A 130 -8.04 10.42 -4.53
CA LEU A 130 -7.03 10.94 -5.45
C LEU A 130 -6.72 9.97 -6.60
N ILE A 131 -6.94 8.66 -6.43
CA ILE A 131 -6.55 7.63 -7.42
C ILE A 131 -7.02 7.96 -8.85
N PRO A 132 -8.27 8.40 -9.09
CA PRO A 132 -8.73 8.71 -10.45
C PRO A 132 -7.99 9.87 -11.12
N LYS A 133 -7.36 10.77 -10.35
CA LYS A 133 -6.60 11.92 -10.85
C LYS A 133 -5.15 11.58 -11.17
N LEU A 134 -4.63 10.50 -10.59
CA LEU A 134 -3.25 10.08 -10.77
C LEU A 134 -3.02 9.41 -12.14
N PRO A 135 -1.84 9.62 -12.76
CA PRO A 135 -1.45 9.07 -14.08
C PRO A 135 -1.24 7.56 -14.12
#